data_AF-A0A178IP76-F1
#
_entry.id   AF-A0A178IP76-F1
#
_cell.length_a   1.000
_cell.length_b   1.000
_cell.length_c   1.000
_cell.angle_alpha   90.00
_cell.angle_beta   90.00
_cell.angle_gamma   90.00
#
_symmetry.space_group_name_H-M   'P 1'
#
loop_
_entity.id
_entity.type
_entity.pdbx_description
1 polymer ?
#
loop_
_entity_poly.entity_id
_entity_poly.type
_entity_poly.pdbx_seq_one_letter_code
_entity_poly.pdbx_strand_id
1 'polypeptide(L)'
;MSPTYFFNGNLRWGLFWENPNCAAAFLACALGWIWWLEFFVQGKVTGRARTGIGIALLLVELTAWFLLAKTYSRGGLVAAVSTLLFFFVLHGSTGMGLTRIVRHIAFRLTAITILCLSAGFAGRMSPGYIARDDSVLNRMELWQGALAMVGDSPFRGWGNGFSGMAYSNWYQPLDATARPTGMVNSYLEVAVEHGIHTLFIIILCLFVLFSIVAGRRDKNWIKAAGACLAAWCVSNIWSSQWKECTLWILPGISILCILAAGWRMRESMGKMAVISLGGSLLVTALLLGLGRVLANKRAFRAVPLSQSDIVAVSTRSARMQAGPPGCELWIDGAVFGNYWGKTLRSIFRDAPVENLIVYAPWTGREKRMGDSPRISIYSGFQAELIGDKKISVRKTVILHPMSYPPDSGMEAIKYPSATVCLPQIDASSYGLPWRHWATETGASLVYSPQGGVMVQPDADPKYWLSLFYDE
;
A
#
# COMPACT_ATOMS: atom_id res chain seq x y z
N MET A 1 -16.51 -5.92 -17.21
CA MET A 1 -16.41 -4.57 -17.80
C MET A 1 -15.27 -3.86 -17.10
N SER A 2 -14.23 -3.42 -17.82
CA SER A 2 -13.15 -2.65 -17.21
C SER A 2 -13.70 -1.30 -16.72
N PRO A 3 -13.27 -0.82 -15.53
CA PRO A 3 -13.78 0.41 -14.96
C PRO A 3 -13.48 1.61 -15.87
N THR A 4 -14.52 2.36 -16.25
CA THR A 4 -14.37 3.61 -17.03
C THR A 4 -14.17 4.80 -16.10
N TYR A 5 -13.05 5.50 -16.26
CA TYR A 5 -12.72 6.65 -15.44
C TYR A 5 -13.10 7.96 -16.14
N PHE A 6 -13.80 8.85 -15.43
CA PHE A 6 -14.19 10.17 -15.95
C PHE A 6 -13.56 11.30 -15.15
N PHE A 7 -13.41 12.47 -15.77
CA PHE A 7 -13.07 13.74 -15.13
C PHE A 7 -13.91 14.86 -15.74
N ASN A 8 -14.76 15.51 -14.94
CA ASN A 8 -15.70 16.53 -15.40
C ASN A 8 -16.46 16.10 -16.68
N GLY A 9 -17.02 14.90 -16.67
CA GLY A 9 -17.73 14.32 -17.82
C GLY A 9 -16.84 13.82 -18.97
N ASN A 10 -15.53 14.08 -18.95
CA ASN A 10 -14.61 13.62 -19.99
C ASN A 10 -14.02 12.25 -19.64
N LEU A 11 -14.02 11.33 -20.61
CA LEU A 11 -13.37 10.03 -20.47
C LEU A 11 -11.85 10.21 -20.29
N ARG A 12 -11.29 9.59 -19.25
CA ARG A 12 -9.85 9.49 -19.02
C ARG A 12 -9.30 8.29 -19.77
N TRP A 13 -8.35 8.53 -20.66
CA TRP A 13 -7.88 7.48 -21.57
C TRP A 13 -6.88 6.56 -20.87
N GLY A 14 -7.27 5.30 -20.72
CA GLY A 14 -6.40 4.19 -20.28
C GLY A 14 -5.50 3.62 -21.38
N LEU A 15 -5.79 3.95 -22.64
CA LEU A 15 -5.15 3.36 -23.82
C LEU A 15 -5.26 1.83 -23.78
N PHE A 16 -4.16 1.14 -23.49
CA PHE A 16 -4.08 -0.31 -23.38
C PHE A 16 -4.30 -0.82 -21.94
N TRP A 17 -4.23 0.05 -20.93
CA TRP A 17 -4.37 -0.30 -19.52
C TRP A 17 -5.72 0.10 -18.97
N GLU A 18 -6.20 -0.61 -17.95
CA GLU A 18 -7.45 -0.25 -17.26
C GLU A 18 -7.33 1.09 -16.54
N ASN A 19 -6.16 1.36 -15.94
CA ASN A 19 -5.92 2.56 -15.17
C ASN A 19 -5.20 3.64 -16.01
N PRO A 20 -5.78 4.84 -16.19
CA PRO A 20 -5.16 5.92 -16.98
C PRO A 20 -3.82 6.41 -16.42
N ASN A 21 -3.53 6.17 -15.13
CA ASN A 21 -2.23 6.51 -14.56
C ASN A 21 -1.11 5.59 -15.09
N CYS A 22 -1.42 4.33 -15.45
CA CYS A 22 -0.48 3.39 -16.07
C CYS A 22 -0.06 3.88 -17.46
N ALA A 23 -1.05 4.26 -18.29
CA ALA A 23 -0.81 4.84 -19.60
C ALA A 23 0.06 6.10 -19.53
N ALA A 24 -0.25 6.99 -18.58
CA ALA A 24 0.51 8.23 -18.40
C ALA A 24 1.97 7.96 -18.00
N ALA A 25 2.21 6.97 -17.13
CA ALA A 25 3.56 6.56 -16.73
C ALA A 25 4.35 5.99 -17.93
N PHE A 26 3.71 5.12 -18.72
CA PHE A 26 4.33 4.57 -19.93
C PHE A 26 4.72 5.65 -20.94
N LEU A 27 3.81 6.60 -21.23
CA LEU A 27 4.08 7.72 -22.12
C LEU A 27 5.23 8.59 -21.62
N ALA A 28 5.26 8.89 -20.31
CA ALA A 28 6.36 9.64 -19.70
C ALA A 28 7.72 8.93 -19.85
N CYS A 29 7.76 7.61 -19.65
CA CYS A 29 8.96 6.79 -19.89
C CYS A 29 9.40 6.81 -21.36
N ALA A 30 8.47 6.78 -22.31
CA ALA A 30 8.75 6.74 -23.75
C ALA A 30 9.40 8.04 -24.27
N LEU A 31 9.07 9.20 -23.69
CA LEU A 31 9.57 10.51 -24.15
C LEU A 31 11.11 10.59 -24.20
N GLY A 32 11.80 10.03 -23.20
CA GLY A 32 13.26 10.02 -23.17
C GLY A 32 13.87 9.27 -24.37
N TRP A 33 13.25 8.16 -24.79
CA TRP A 33 13.66 7.39 -25.95
C TRP A 33 13.34 8.09 -27.27
N ILE A 34 12.20 8.77 -27.36
CA ILE A 34 11.82 9.58 -28.53
C ILE A 34 12.87 10.68 -28.77
N TRP A 35 13.28 11.40 -27.73
CA TRP A 35 14.32 12.44 -27.85
C TRP A 35 15.67 11.84 -28.24
N TRP A 36 16.06 10.68 -27.72
CA TRP A 36 17.29 10.03 -28.17
C TRP A 36 17.25 9.68 -29.65
N LEU A 37 16.14 9.14 -30.15
CA LEU A 37 15.97 8.85 -31.58
C LEU A 37 16.11 10.13 -32.42
N GLU A 38 15.53 11.23 -31.96
CA GLU A 38 15.68 12.54 -32.61
C GLU A 38 17.15 12.95 -32.74
N PHE A 39 17.89 12.96 -31.63
CA PHE A 39 19.31 13.34 -31.63
C PHE A 39 20.17 12.35 -32.43
N PHE A 40 19.86 11.06 -32.38
CA PHE A 40 20.58 10.02 -33.11
C PHE A 40 20.44 10.18 -34.62
N VAL A 41 19.21 10.39 -35.11
CA VAL A 41 18.95 10.59 -36.54
C VAL A 41 19.55 11.91 -37.02
N GLN A 42 19.40 12.99 -36.26
CA GLN A 42 19.95 14.31 -36.61
C GLN A 42 21.48 14.30 -36.75
N GLY A 43 22.17 13.38 -36.08
CA GLY A 43 23.62 13.22 -36.20
C GLY A 43 24.08 12.37 -37.39
N LYS A 44 23.19 11.56 -37.99
CA LYS A 44 23.54 10.61 -39.07
C LYS A 44 22.99 11.00 -40.45
N VAL A 45 21.83 11.65 -40.49
CA VAL A 45 21.14 11.98 -41.73
C VAL A 45 21.36 13.46 -42.06
N THR A 46 21.66 13.75 -43.31
CA THR A 46 21.87 15.12 -43.82
C THR A 46 20.77 15.52 -44.82
N GLY A 47 20.66 16.81 -45.14
CA GLY A 47 19.75 17.33 -46.16
C GLY A 47 18.25 17.24 -45.81
N ARG A 48 17.40 17.13 -46.84
CA ARG A 48 15.92 17.15 -46.71
C ARG A 48 15.37 15.99 -45.88
N ALA A 49 15.99 14.82 -45.96
CA ALA A 49 15.59 13.64 -45.19
C ALA A 49 15.70 13.89 -43.67
N ARG A 50 16.71 14.63 -43.22
CA ARG A 50 16.86 15.03 -41.81
C ARG A 50 15.68 15.85 -41.32
N THR A 51 15.26 16.83 -42.11
CA THR A 51 14.10 17.69 -41.78
C THR A 51 12.82 16.87 -41.73
N GLY A 52 12.59 16.00 -42.73
CA GLY A 52 11.42 15.12 -42.76
C GLY A 52 11.32 14.21 -41.54
N ILE A 53 12.41 13.52 -41.18
CA ILE A 53 12.41 12.64 -39.99
C ILE A 53 12.29 13.46 -38.70
N GLY A 54 12.93 14.63 -38.62
CA GLY A 54 12.79 15.53 -37.47
C GLY A 54 11.35 15.97 -37.24
N ILE A 55 10.63 16.35 -38.30
CA ILE A 55 9.20 16.68 -38.22
C ILE A 55 8.37 15.46 -37.78
N ALA A 56 8.63 14.28 -38.35
CA ALA A 56 7.92 13.07 -37.97
C ALA A 56 8.09 12.73 -36.47
N LEU A 57 9.32 12.83 -35.95
CA LEU A 57 9.59 12.59 -34.52
C LEU A 57 8.96 13.65 -33.61
N LEU A 58 8.94 14.92 -34.04
CA LEU A 58 8.23 15.97 -33.33
C LEU A 58 6.71 15.68 -33.28
N LEU A 59 6.10 15.21 -34.37
CA LEU A 59 4.69 14.83 -34.38
C LEU A 59 4.40 13.65 -33.44
N VAL A 60 5.31 12.66 -33.37
CA VAL A 60 5.21 11.56 -32.39
C VAL A 60 5.30 12.09 -30.96
N GLU A 61 6.24 13.00 -30.68
CA GLU A 61 6.36 13.66 -29.37
C GLU A 61 5.08 14.42 -29.00
N LEU A 62 4.54 15.25 -29.90
CA LEU A 62 3.31 16.01 -29.66
C LEU A 62 2.10 15.09 -29.46
N THR A 63 2.03 13.98 -30.19
CA THR A 63 0.99 12.96 -30.01
C THR A 63 1.09 12.33 -28.62
N ALA A 64 2.30 11.98 -28.17
CA ALA A 64 2.51 11.43 -26.82
C ALA A 64 2.07 12.43 -25.72
N TRP A 65 2.37 13.72 -25.88
CA TRP A 65 1.92 14.77 -24.97
C TRP A 65 0.40 14.95 -24.96
N PHE A 66 -0.24 14.92 -26.13
CA PHE A 66 -1.70 14.97 -26.24
C PHE A 66 -2.35 13.77 -25.52
N LEU A 67 -1.87 12.56 -25.79
CA LEU A 67 -2.37 11.35 -25.12
C LEU A 67 -2.15 11.43 -23.61
N LEU A 68 -0.99 11.91 -23.16
CA LEU A 68 -0.69 12.12 -21.75
C LEU A 68 -1.68 13.10 -21.12
N ALA A 69 -2.02 14.21 -21.79
CA ALA A 69 -3.04 15.15 -21.32
C ALA A 69 -4.43 14.48 -21.21
N LYS A 70 -4.80 13.63 -22.18
CA LYS A 70 -6.09 12.89 -22.18
C LYS A 70 -6.19 11.80 -21.09
N THR A 71 -5.07 11.38 -20.47
CA THR A 71 -5.13 10.53 -19.27
C THR A 71 -5.63 11.29 -18.03
N TYR A 72 -5.58 12.63 -18.06
CA TYR A 72 -5.82 13.51 -16.92
C TYR A 72 -5.00 13.14 -15.66
N SER A 73 -3.81 12.55 -15.84
CA SER A 73 -2.91 12.14 -14.76
C SER A 73 -1.89 13.23 -14.42
N ARG A 74 -2.07 13.92 -13.29
CA ARG A 74 -1.10 14.90 -12.78
C ARG A 74 0.26 14.26 -12.48
N GLY A 75 0.26 13.07 -11.87
CA GLY A 75 1.50 12.33 -11.58
C GLY A 75 2.27 11.96 -12.85
N GLY A 76 1.56 11.61 -13.94
CA GLY A 76 2.17 11.36 -15.25
C GLY A 76 2.78 12.61 -15.87
N LEU A 77 2.11 13.77 -15.76
CA LEU A 77 2.64 15.04 -16.22
C LEU A 77 3.91 15.44 -15.45
N VAL A 78 3.89 15.31 -14.12
CA VAL A 78 5.08 15.55 -13.28
C VAL A 78 6.22 14.61 -13.68
N ALA A 79 5.94 13.32 -13.89
CA ALA A 79 6.92 12.36 -14.36
C ALA A 79 7.53 12.76 -15.71
N ALA A 80 6.71 13.16 -16.69
CA ALA A 80 7.17 13.60 -18.01
C ALA A 80 8.02 14.88 -17.95
N VAL A 81 7.66 15.84 -17.09
CA VAL A 81 8.49 17.03 -16.84
C VAL A 81 9.81 16.64 -16.18
N SER A 82 9.81 15.71 -15.23
CA SER A 82 11.05 15.17 -14.65
C SER A 82 11.93 14.49 -15.70
N THR A 83 11.35 13.72 -16.62
CA THR A 83 12.06 13.14 -17.78
C THR A 83 12.71 14.22 -18.63
N LEU A 84 11.97 15.29 -18.97
CA LEU A 84 12.47 16.43 -19.74
C LEU A 84 13.67 17.07 -19.06
N LEU A 85 13.53 17.46 -17.80
CA LEU A 85 14.59 18.10 -17.03
C LEU A 85 15.81 17.19 -16.91
N PHE A 86 15.61 15.92 -16.54
CA PHE A 86 16.69 14.96 -16.38
C PHE A 86 17.48 14.75 -17.68
N PHE A 87 16.78 14.54 -18.79
CA PHE A 87 17.42 14.32 -20.09
C PHE A 87 18.25 15.54 -20.53
N PHE A 88 17.67 16.74 -20.48
CA PHE A 88 18.32 17.95 -20.98
C PHE A 88 19.42 18.49 -20.06
N VAL A 89 19.32 18.31 -18.75
CA VAL A 89 20.41 18.65 -17.81
C VAL A 89 21.64 17.78 -18.10
N LEU A 90 21.45 16.46 -18.26
CA LEU A 90 22.54 15.57 -18.65
C LEU A 90 23.08 15.91 -20.05
N HIS A 91 22.20 16.32 -20.97
CA HIS A 91 22.61 16.70 -22.31
C HIS A 91 23.40 18.01 -22.37
N GLY A 92 23.05 19.00 -21.54
CA GLY A 92 23.78 20.27 -21.49
C GLY A 92 25.19 20.17 -20.97
N SER A 93 25.45 19.18 -20.12
CA SER A 93 26.80 18.89 -19.64
C SER A 93 27.77 18.42 -20.72
N THR A 94 27.30 18.10 -21.94
CA THR A 94 28.13 17.62 -23.07
C THR A 94 28.46 18.70 -24.10
N GLY A 95 28.47 19.98 -23.72
CA GLY A 95 29.00 21.07 -24.55
C GLY A 95 27.99 21.78 -25.45
N MET A 96 26.69 21.46 -25.33
CA MET A 96 25.65 22.27 -25.97
C MET A 96 25.48 23.56 -25.15
N GLY A 97 25.62 24.72 -25.79
CA GLY A 97 25.48 26.00 -25.09
C GLY A 97 24.13 26.12 -24.38
N LEU A 98 24.14 26.53 -23.11
CA LEU A 98 22.96 26.62 -22.24
C LEU A 98 21.78 27.33 -22.93
N THR A 99 22.04 28.40 -23.67
CA THR A 99 21.04 29.16 -24.42
C THR A 99 20.27 28.31 -25.44
N ARG A 100 20.91 27.36 -26.13
CA ARG A 100 20.23 26.48 -27.10
C ARG A 100 19.29 25.51 -26.38
N ILE A 101 19.73 24.97 -25.26
CA ILE A 101 18.94 24.03 -24.44
C ILE A 101 17.72 24.75 -23.88
N VAL A 102 17.91 25.94 -23.30
CA VAL A 102 16.82 26.75 -22.76
C VAL A 102 15.81 27.06 -23.86
N ARG A 103 16.24 27.45 -25.07
CA ARG A 103 15.33 27.67 -26.21
C ARG A 103 14.55 26.41 -26.60
N HIS A 104 15.20 25.25 -26.68
CA HIS A 104 14.54 23.99 -26.99
C HIS A 104 13.51 23.59 -25.92
N ILE A 105 13.86 23.70 -24.64
CA ILE A 105 12.97 23.42 -23.53
C ILE A 105 11.79 24.41 -23.55
N ALA A 106 12.05 25.71 -23.71
CA ALA A 106 11.01 26.72 -23.75
C ALA A 106 10.02 26.49 -24.90
N PHE A 107 10.50 26.18 -26.10
CA PHE A 107 9.64 25.83 -27.23
C PHE A 107 8.74 24.63 -26.93
N ARG A 108 9.32 23.55 -26.38
CA ARG A 108 8.56 22.35 -25.99
C ARG A 108 7.53 22.66 -24.91
N LEU A 109 7.92 23.36 -23.85
CA LEU A 109 7.00 23.73 -22.76
C LEU A 109 5.84 24.58 -23.27
N THR A 110 6.07 25.50 -24.21
CA THR A 110 5.00 26.27 -24.85
C THR A 110 4.05 25.36 -25.62
N ALA A 111 4.56 24.45 -26.47
CA ALA A 111 3.74 23.52 -27.22
C ALA A 111 2.92 22.59 -26.30
N ILE A 112 3.55 22.06 -25.25
CA ILE A 112 2.90 21.24 -24.21
C ILE A 112 1.79 22.02 -23.51
N THR A 113 2.05 23.27 -23.15
CA THR A 113 1.07 24.14 -22.49
C THR A 113 -0.15 24.33 -23.38
N ILE A 114 0.05 24.66 -24.67
CA ILE A 114 -1.05 24.81 -25.64
C ILE A 114 -1.87 23.52 -25.74
N LEU A 115 -1.21 22.35 -25.81
CA LEU A 115 -1.88 21.05 -25.85
C LEU A 115 -2.66 20.73 -24.57
N CYS A 116 -2.10 21.03 -23.39
CA CYS A 116 -2.78 20.84 -22.12
C CYS A 116 -4.01 21.75 -22.00
N LEU A 117 -3.91 23.00 -22.45
CA LEU A 117 -5.03 23.94 -22.49
C LEU A 117 -6.12 23.44 -23.45
N SER A 118 -5.76 23.05 -24.68
CA SER A 118 -6.73 22.60 -25.69
C SER A 118 -7.39 21.27 -25.34
N ALA A 119 -6.70 20.38 -24.62
CA ALA A 119 -7.27 19.13 -24.10
C ALA A 119 -8.16 19.32 -22.86
N GLY A 120 -8.33 20.56 -22.37
CA GLY A 120 -9.12 20.86 -21.17
C GLY A 120 -8.47 20.41 -19.85
N PHE A 121 -7.16 20.14 -19.85
CA PHE A 121 -6.43 19.73 -18.64
C PHE A 121 -6.27 20.87 -17.63
N ALA A 122 -6.36 22.13 -18.09
CA ALA A 122 -6.20 23.34 -17.28
C ALA A 122 -7.06 23.34 -16.00
N GLY A 123 -8.29 22.82 -16.09
CA GLY A 123 -9.20 22.74 -14.94
C GLY A 123 -8.62 21.94 -13.76
N ARG A 124 -7.81 20.90 -14.02
CA ARG A 124 -7.15 20.08 -12.99
C ARG A 124 -5.98 20.76 -12.29
N MET A 125 -5.44 21.81 -12.90
CA MET A 125 -4.29 22.55 -12.39
C MET A 125 -4.71 23.79 -11.59
N SER A 126 -6.02 24.10 -11.53
CA SER A 126 -6.49 25.25 -10.78
C SER A 126 -6.24 25.06 -9.27
N PRO A 127 -5.66 26.06 -8.56
CA PRO A 127 -5.37 25.93 -7.12
C PRO A 127 -6.60 25.60 -6.28
N GLY A 128 -7.76 26.18 -6.62
CA GLY A 128 -9.03 25.92 -5.93
C GLY A 128 -9.50 24.47 -6.06
N TYR A 129 -9.28 23.84 -7.22
CA TYR A 129 -9.58 22.42 -7.41
C TYR A 129 -8.60 21.56 -6.62
N ILE A 130 -7.29 21.85 -6.68
CA ILE A 130 -6.26 21.06 -5.98
C ILE A 130 -6.49 21.06 -4.46
N ALA A 131 -6.83 22.21 -3.88
CA ALA A 131 -7.03 22.35 -2.44
C ALA A 131 -8.23 21.55 -1.89
N ARG A 132 -9.20 21.22 -2.75
CA ARG A 132 -10.43 20.49 -2.39
C ARG A 132 -10.50 19.12 -3.08
N ASP A 133 -9.40 18.67 -3.65
CA ASP A 133 -9.38 17.40 -4.37
C ASP A 133 -9.33 16.25 -3.36
N ASP A 134 -10.47 15.64 -3.11
CA ASP A 134 -10.61 14.46 -2.25
C ASP A 134 -9.60 13.37 -2.63
N SER A 135 -9.25 13.24 -3.91
CA SER A 135 -8.24 12.26 -4.33
C SER A 135 -6.84 12.58 -3.79
N VAL A 136 -6.49 13.84 -3.56
CA VAL A 136 -5.19 14.22 -2.99
C VAL A 136 -5.22 14.02 -1.48
N LEU A 137 -6.27 14.50 -0.81
CA LEU A 137 -6.43 14.36 0.64
C LEU A 137 -6.46 12.87 1.05
N ASN A 138 -7.24 12.05 0.34
CA ASN A 138 -7.31 10.60 0.57
C ASN A 138 -5.94 9.92 0.39
N ARG A 139 -5.11 10.36 -0.58
CA ARG A 139 -3.77 9.83 -0.76
C ARG A 139 -2.83 10.25 0.37
N MET A 140 -2.89 11.50 0.80
CA MET A 140 -2.05 11.98 1.89
C MET A 140 -2.37 11.25 3.19
N GLU A 141 -3.65 11.03 3.49
CA GLU A 141 -4.09 10.24 4.64
C GLU A 141 -3.65 8.77 4.54
N LEU A 142 -3.82 8.16 3.35
CA LEU A 142 -3.36 6.80 3.07
C LEU A 142 -1.83 6.68 3.26
N TRP A 143 -1.05 7.63 2.76
CA TRP A 143 0.40 7.65 2.90
C TRP A 143 0.86 7.87 4.33
N GLN A 144 0.15 8.69 5.10
CA GLN A 144 0.41 8.84 6.54
C GLN A 144 0.14 7.53 7.29
N GLY A 145 -0.92 6.81 6.93
CA GLY A 145 -1.18 5.46 7.44
C GLY A 145 -0.11 4.46 7.03
N ALA A 146 0.30 4.44 5.76
CA ALA A 146 1.36 3.58 5.25
C ALA A 146 2.68 3.81 5.99
N LEU A 147 3.07 5.06 6.21
CA LEU A 147 4.26 5.41 7.00
C LEU A 147 4.14 4.93 8.45
N ALA A 148 2.97 5.10 9.08
CA ALA A 148 2.73 4.58 10.43
C ALA A 148 2.83 3.04 10.48
N MET A 149 2.31 2.34 9.47
CA MET A 149 2.46 0.88 9.32
C MET A 149 3.93 0.47 9.22
N VAL A 150 4.74 1.21 8.44
CA VAL A 150 6.21 1.01 8.37
C VAL A 150 6.86 1.28 9.72
N GLY A 151 6.40 2.28 10.46
CA GLY A 151 6.88 2.58 11.82
C GLY A 151 6.65 1.44 12.81
N ASP A 152 5.48 0.80 12.75
CA ASP A 152 5.10 -0.28 13.67
C ASP A 152 5.69 -1.65 13.30
N SER A 153 5.81 -1.94 12.00
CA SER A 153 6.34 -3.21 11.47
C SER A 153 7.43 -2.98 10.42
N PRO A 154 8.59 -2.39 10.79
CA PRO A 154 9.58 -1.94 9.83
C PRO A 154 10.22 -3.08 9.04
N PHE A 155 10.46 -4.24 9.65
CA PHE A 155 11.22 -5.32 9.01
C PHE A 155 10.37 -6.49 8.54
N ARG A 156 9.21 -6.72 9.15
CA ARG A 156 8.36 -7.87 8.80
C ARG A 156 7.40 -7.54 7.67
N GLY A 157 7.02 -6.27 7.53
CA GLY A 157 5.95 -5.87 6.62
C GLY A 157 4.61 -6.50 7.02
N TRP A 158 3.62 -6.36 6.15
CA TRP A 158 2.24 -6.80 6.30
C TRP A 158 1.86 -7.88 5.29
N GLY A 159 2.80 -8.46 4.54
CA GLY A 159 2.52 -9.46 3.51
C GLY A 159 2.12 -8.86 2.17
N ASN A 160 2.48 -9.56 1.09
CA ASN A 160 2.22 -9.16 -0.29
C ASN A 160 0.71 -9.09 -0.57
N GLY A 161 0.23 -7.94 -1.07
CA GLY A 161 -1.18 -7.72 -1.40
C GLY A 161 -2.11 -7.40 -0.22
N PHE A 162 -1.61 -7.37 1.02
CA PHE A 162 -2.43 -7.15 2.22
C PHE A 162 -2.38 -5.70 2.76
N SER A 163 -1.57 -4.83 2.15
CA SER A 163 -1.38 -3.45 2.62
C SER A 163 -2.70 -2.67 2.77
N GLY A 164 -3.56 -2.69 1.74
CA GLY A 164 -4.83 -1.97 1.74
C GLY A 164 -5.81 -2.43 2.84
N MET A 165 -5.89 -3.75 3.04
CA MET A 165 -6.73 -4.36 4.07
C MET A 165 -6.21 -4.08 5.48
N ALA A 166 -4.89 -4.19 5.69
CA ALA A 166 -4.25 -3.86 6.95
C ALA A 166 -4.41 -2.38 7.31
N TYR A 167 -4.25 -1.49 6.33
CA TYR A 167 -4.54 -0.06 6.51
C TYR A 167 -5.99 0.15 6.93
N SER A 168 -6.95 -0.44 6.21
CA SER A 168 -8.39 -0.27 6.50
C SER A 168 -8.74 -0.72 7.91
N ASN A 169 -8.19 -1.86 8.36
CA ASN A 169 -8.45 -2.40 9.69
C ASN A 169 -7.82 -1.57 10.81
N TRP A 170 -6.57 -1.13 10.65
CA TRP A 170 -5.76 -0.63 11.79
C TRP A 170 -5.38 0.84 11.71
N TYR A 171 -5.31 1.42 10.52
CA TYR A 171 -4.74 2.75 10.30
C TYR A 171 -5.70 3.75 9.63
N GLN A 172 -6.77 3.30 9.01
CA GLN A 172 -7.80 4.18 8.50
C GLN A 172 -8.61 4.77 9.66
N PRO A 173 -9.02 6.05 9.61
CA PRO A 173 -9.98 6.63 10.55
C PRO A 173 -11.27 5.79 10.65
N LEU A 174 -11.93 5.87 11.81
CA LEU A 174 -13.11 5.05 12.10
C LEU A 174 -14.32 5.44 11.24
N ASP A 175 -14.43 6.72 10.90
CA ASP A 175 -15.49 7.33 10.08
C ASP A 175 -15.28 7.18 8.57
N ALA A 176 -14.03 7.00 8.12
CA ALA A 176 -13.73 6.82 6.71
C ALA A 176 -14.28 5.47 6.18
N THR A 177 -14.86 5.46 4.98
CA THR A 177 -15.47 4.26 4.37
C THR A 177 -14.73 3.74 3.13
N ALA A 178 -13.73 4.49 2.66
CA ALA A 178 -12.95 4.14 1.47
C ALA A 178 -12.26 2.79 1.62
N ARG A 179 -12.16 2.04 0.51
CA ARG A 179 -11.60 0.68 0.49
C ARG A 179 -10.33 0.63 -0.37
N PRO A 180 -9.17 1.10 0.13
CA PRO A 180 -7.95 1.05 -0.63
C PRO A 180 -7.51 -0.41 -0.85
N THR A 181 -7.16 -0.75 -2.08
CA THR A 181 -6.56 -2.05 -2.45
C THR A 181 -5.05 -2.08 -2.28
N GLY A 182 -4.42 -0.92 -2.10
CA GLY A 182 -2.97 -0.74 -1.94
C GLY A 182 -2.66 0.69 -1.49
N MET A 183 -1.38 1.09 -1.54
CA MET A 183 -0.93 2.40 -1.02
C MET A 183 -0.93 3.53 -2.04
N VAL A 184 -1.21 3.25 -3.31
CA VAL A 184 -1.17 4.23 -4.43
C VAL A 184 0.19 4.96 -4.48
N ASN A 185 1.23 4.23 -4.11
CA ASN A 185 2.63 4.65 -4.06
C ASN A 185 3.47 3.38 -3.91
N SER A 186 4.18 2.98 -4.97
CA SER A 186 4.88 1.68 -4.99
C SER A 186 5.97 1.56 -3.93
N TYR A 187 6.60 2.68 -3.55
CA TYR A 187 7.66 2.67 -2.52
C TYR A 187 7.08 2.39 -1.14
N LEU A 188 6.01 3.09 -0.77
CA LEU A 188 5.31 2.86 0.49
C LEU A 188 4.65 1.48 0.50
N GLU A 189 4.10 1.04 -0.62
CA GLU A 189 3.51 -0.29 -0.73
C GLU A 189 4.55 -1.39 -0.49
N VAL A 190 5.73 -1.33 -1.11
CA VAL A 190 6.80 -2.30 -0.83
C VAL A 190 7.26 -2.23 0.62
N ALA A 191 7.44 -1.03 1.18
CA ALA A 191 7.84 -0.89 2.57
C ALA A 191 6.80 -1.45 3.55
N VAL A 192 5.50 -1.29 3.25
CA VAL A 192 4.41 -1.82 4.05
C VAL A 192 4.31 -3.32 3.91
N GLU A 193 4.35 -3.86 2.69
CA GLU A 193 4.09 -5.29 2.43
C GLU A 193 5.30 -6.17 2.78
N HIS A 194 6.51 -5.72 2.46
CA HIS A 194 7.74 -6.52 2.55
C HIS A 194 8.72 -5.97 3.61
N GLY A 195 8.50 -4.75 4.10
CA GLY A 195 9.39 -4.10 5.06
C GLY A 195 10.37 -3.11 4.42
N ILE A 196 10.92 -2.24 5.26
CA ILE A 196 11.84 -1.16 4.87
C ILE A 196 13.15 -1.68 4.29
N HIS A 197 13.58 -2.89 4.66
CA HIS A 197 14.80 -3.50 4.16
C HIS A 197 14.68 -3.89 2.68
N THR A 198 13.52 -4.36 2.22
CA THR A 198 13.25 -4.60 0.80
C THR A 198 13.26 -3.29 0.03
N LEU A 199 12.62 -2.24 0.56
CA LEU A 199 12.65 -0.91 -0.04
C LEU A 199 14.10 -0.37 -0.12
N PHE A 200 14.90 -0.57 0.92
CA PHE A 200 16.31 -0.20 0.94
C PHE A 200 17.08 -0.81 -0.23
N ILE A 201 16.91 -2.12 -0.48
CA ILE A 201 17.57 -2.80 -1.60
C ILE A 201 17.14 -2.21 -2.94
N ILE A 202 15.84 -1.94 -3.13
CA ILE A 202 15.34 -1.33 -4.37
C ILE A 202 15.93 0.06 -4.58
N ILE A 203 15.92 0.91 -3.55
CA ILE A 203 16.49 2.27 -3.62
C ILE A 203 18.00 2.21 -3.87
N LEU A 204 18.71 1.25 -3.28
CA LEU A 204 20.13 1.01 -3.53
C LEU A 204 20.39 0.67 -4.99
N CYS A 205 19.65 -0.26 -5.57
CA CYS A 205 19.75 -0.59 -6.99
C CYS A 205 19.47 0.64 -7.86
N LEU A 206 18.44 1.43 -7.55
CA LEU A 206 18.13 2.65 -8.29
C LEU A 206 19.26 3.69 -8.22
N PHE A 207 19.83 3.95 -7.03
CA PHE A 207 20.96 4.87 -6.90
C PHE A 207 22.21 4.38 -7.63
N VAL A 208 22.49 3.08 -7.64
CA VAL A 208 23.59 2.50 -8.43
C VAL A 208 23.36 2.75 -9.91
N LEU A 209 22.14 2.51 -10.41
CA LEU A 209 21.79 2.78 -11.81
C LEU A 209 21.94 4.26 -12.17
N PHE A 210 21.47 5.18 -11.33
CA PHE A 210 21.64 6.62 -11.56
C PHE A 210 23.11 7.06 -11.48
N SER A 211 23.92 6.43 -10.62
CA SER A 211 25.35 6.68 -10.55
C SER A 211 26.07 6.25 -11.84
N ILE A 212 25.68 5.11 -12.42
CA ILE A 212 26.19 4.66 -13.72
C ILE A 212 25.78 5.64 -14.82
N VAL A 213 24.52 6.10 -14.82
CA VAL A 213 24.03 7.11 -15.79
C VAL A 213 24.86 8.39 -15.70
N ALA A 214 25.12 8.89 -14.49
CA ALA A 214 25.95 10.07 -14.27
C ALA A 214 27.39 9.87 -14.77
N GLY A 215 27.97 8.68 -14.54
CA GLY A 215 29.31 8.31 -14.99
C GLY A 215 29.44 8.08 -16.50
N ARG A 216 28.34 7.77 -17.19
CA ARG A 216 28.28 7.50 -18.65
C ARG A 216 27.46 8.52 -19.42
N ARG A 217 27.45 9.77 -18.91
CA ARG A 217 26.74 10.90 -19.53
C ARG A 217 27.28 11.29 -20.92
N ASP A 218 28.39 10.70 -21.38
CA ASP A 218 28.88 10.90 -22.75
C ASP A 218 27.98 10.23 -23.80
N LYS A 219 27.19 9.20 -23.42
CA LYS A 219 26.34 8.46 -24.33
C LYS A 219 24.89 8.94 -24.27
N ASN A 220 24.36 9.46 -25.39
CA ASN A 220 22.99 9.97 -25.45
C ASN A 220 21.92 8.90 -25.15
N TRP A 221 22.13 7.64 -25.53
CA TRP A 221 21.19 6.55 -25.23
C TRP A 221 21.14 6.22 -23.73
N ILE A 222 22.24 6.43 -22.98
CA ILE A 222 22.24 6.31 -21.51
C ILE A 222 21.47 7.45 -20.86
N LYS A 223 21.54 8.68 -21.41
CA LYS A 223 20.70 9.80 -20.94
C LYS A 223 19.22 9.48 -21.09
N ALA A 224 18.81 8.88 -22.22
CA ALA A 224 17.44 8.43 -22.45
C ALA A 224 17.01 7.33 -21.49
N ALA A 225 17.83 6.30 -21.32
CA ALA A 225 17.56 5.22 -20.37
C ALA A 225 17.41 5.76 -18.93
N GLY A 226 18.31 6.67 -18.51
CA GLY A 226 18.22 7.34 -17.21
C GLY A 226 16.98 8.22 -17.07
N ALA A 227 16.59 8.96 -18.12
CA ALA A 227 15.38 9.78 -18.11
C ALA A 227 14.10 8.92 -18.05
N CYS A 228 14.09 7.77 -18.73
CA CYS A 228 13.02 6.77 -18.63
C CYS A 228 12.89 6.24 -17.19
N LEU A 229 14.00 5.91 -16.53
CA LEU A 229 13.99 5.50 -15.12
C LEU A 229 13.59 6.62 -14.17
N ALA A 230 13.98 7.87 -14.43
CA ALA A 230 13.53 9.02 -13.65
C ALA A 230 12.00 9.18 -13.75
N ALA A 231 11.44 9.07 -14.96
CA ALA A 231 9.99 9.06 -15.18
C ALA A 231 9.32 7.94 -14.39
N TRP A 232 9.88 6.73 -14.49
CA TRP A 232 9.37 5.55 -13.80
C TRP A 232 9.33 5.78 -12.30
N CYS A 233 10.44 6.24 -11.71
CA CYS A 233 10.54 6.52 -10.28
C CYS A 233 9.51 7.56 -9.83
N VAL A 234 9.43 8.71 -10.53
CA VAL A 234 8.51 9.79 -10.16
C VAL A 234 7.05 9.35 -10.31
N SER A 235 6.72 8.59 -11.36
CA SER A 235 5.35 8.08 -11.54
C SER A 235 4.92 7.13 -10.42
N ASN A 236 5.85 6.34 -9.88
CA ASN A 236 5.62 5.39 -8.80
C ASN A 236 5.44 6.05 -7.42
N ILE A 237 5.73 7.35 -7.27
CA ILE A 237 5.34 8.13 -6.09
C ILE A 237 3.82 8.29 -6.03
N TRP A 238 3.17 8.43 -7.19
CA TRP A 238 1.75 8.81 -7.30
C TRP A 238 0.80 7.66 -7.61
N SER A 239 1.33 6.45 -7.82
CA SER A 239 0.57 5.26 -8.19
C SER A 239 1.39 3.99 -7.94
N SER A 240 0.71 2.87 -7.79
CA SER A 240 1.29 1.53 -7.53
C SER A 240 1.62 0.79 -8.83
N GLN A 241 2.51 1.35 -9.66
CA GLN A 241 2.76 0.85 -11.03
C GLN A 241 3.60 -0.43 -11.09
N TRP A 242 4.30 -0.80 -10.02
CA TRP A 242 5.18 -1.98 -10.02
C TRP A 242 4.43 -3.30 -10.19
N LYS A 243 3.14 -3.34 -9.85
CA LYS A 243 2.28 -4.52 -10.00
C LYS A 243 1.92 -4.82 -11.46
N GLU A 244 2.05 -3.85 -12.36
CA GLU A 244 1.69 -3.99 -13.77
C GLU A 244 2.89 -4.45 -14.61
N CYS A 245 2.98 -5.75 -14.90
CA CYS A 245 4.11 -6.34 -15.62
C CYS A 245 4.38 -5.69 -16.99
N THR A 246 3.34 -5.28 -17.71
CA THR A 246 3.46 -4.67 -19.05
C THR A 246 4.14 -3.29 -19.02
N LEU A 247 4.08 -2.57 -17.90
CA LEU A 247 4.76 -1.28 -17.75
C LEU A 247 6.27 -1.41 -17.59
N TRP A 248 6.77 -2.60 -17.25
CA TRP A 248 8.20 -2.85 -17.08
C TRP A 248 8.99 -2.95 -18.39
N ILE A 249 8.33 -2.93 -19.56
CA ILE A 249 9.03 -3.05 -20.85
C ILE A 249 10.09 -1.95 -21.03
N LEU A 250 9.69 -0.67 -20.93
CA LEU A 250 10.62 0.46 -21.14
C LEU A 250 11.63 0.62 -19.99
N PRO A 251 11.24 0.57 -18.70
CA PRO A 251 12.19 0.58 -17.59
C PRO A 251 13.15 -0.60 -17.61
N GLY A 252 12.67 -1.81 -17.94
CA GLY A 252 13.48 -3.02 -18.05
C GLY A 252 14.56 -2.90 -19.13
N ILE A 253 14.18 -2.47 -20.34
CA ILE A 253 15.14 -2.16 -21.41
C ILE A 253 16.17 -1.11 -20.94
N SER A 254 15.70 -0.06 -20.25
CA SER A 254 16.57 0.99 -19.73
C SER A 254 17.56 0.50 -18.68
N ILE A 255 17.13 -0.38 -17.77
CA ILE A 255 17.99 -1.03 -16.78
C ILE A 255 19.08 -1.85 -17.48
N LEU A 256 18.70 -2.70 -18.44
CA LEU A 256 19.66 -3.52 -19.20
C LEU A 256 20.69 -2.65 -19.95
N CYS A 257 20.24 -1.58 -20.59
CA CYS A 257 21.09 -0.58 -21.23
C CYS A 257 22.11 0.03 -20.25
N ILE A 258 21.64 0.46 -19.08
CA ILE A 258 22.49 1.08 -18.06
C ILE A 258 23.51 0.08 -17.50
N LEU A 259 23.07 -1.14 -17.17
CA LEU A 259 23.95 -2.20 -16.68
C LEU A 259 25.04 -2.56 -17.70
N ALA A 260 24.68 -2.68 -18.98
CA ALA A 260 25.64 -2.94 -20.06
C ALA A 260 26.70 -1.83 -20.18
N ALA A 261 26.33 -0.56 -19.98
CA ALA A 261 27.30 0.53 -19.94
C ALA A 261 28.14 0.54 -18.66
N GLY A 262 27.54 0.17 -17.53
CA GLY A 262 28.20 0.12 -16.21
C GLY A 262 29.24 -0.98 -16.10
N TRP A 263 29.09 -2.10 -16.80
CA TRP A 263 30.05 -3.21 -16.79
C TRP A 263 31.49 -2.78 -17.14
N ARG A 264 31.64 -1.73 -17.95
CA ARG A 264 32.96 -1.19 -18.33
C ARG A 264 33.57 -0.22 -17.31
N MET A 265 32.87 0.08 -16.20
CA MET A 265 33.27 1.07 -15.20
C MET A 265 33.85 0.47 -13.91
N ARG A 266 34.48 -0.70 -13.99
CA ARG A 266 34.90 -1.49 -12.81
C ARG A 266 35.64 -0.68 -11.75
N GLU A 267 36.55 0.21 -12.15
CA GLU A 267 37.34 1.05 -11.24
C GLU A 267 36.52 2.11 -10.47
N SER A 268 35.43 2.60 -11.07
CA SER A 268 34.57 3.62 -10.45
C SER A 268 33.41 3.03 -9.65
N MET A 269 33.13 1.73 -9.80
CA MET A 269 31.98 1.07 -9.14
C MET A 269 32.04 1.16 -7.62
N GLY A 270 33.23 1.09 -7.00
CA GLY A 270 33.37 1.20 -5.55
C GLY A 270 32.88 2.56 -5.01
N LYS A 271 33.29 3.67 -5.63
CA LYS A 271 32.86 5.02 -5.22
C LYS A 271 31.35 5.21 -5.43
N MET A 272 30.83 4.73 -6.55
CA MET A 272 29.39 4.77 -6.85
C MET A 272 28.57 3.96 -5.84
N ALA A 273 29.06 2.79 -5.44
CA ALA A 273 28.40 1.95 -4.44
C ALA A 273 28.33 2.65 -3.08
N VAL A 274 29.40 3.32 -2.64
CA VAL A 274 29.40 4.07 -1.36
C VAL A 274 28.39 5.22 -1.37
N ILE A 275 28.36 6.02 -2.45
CA ILE A 275 27.38 7.12 -2.58
C ILE A 275 25.95 6.57 -2.61
N SER A 276 25.73 5.50 -3.36
CA SER A 276 24.42 4.86 -3.48
C SER A 276 23.95 4.28 -2.16
N LEU A 277 24.87 3.65 -1.40
CA LEU A 277 24.61 3.13 -0.06
C LEU A 277 24.21 4.26 0.90
N GLY A 278 24.99 5.34 0.94
CA GLY A 278 24.70 6.51 1.77
C GLY A 278 23.35 7.14 1.44
N GLY A 279 23.05 7.35 0.16
CA GLY A 279 21.75 7.88 -0.28
C GLY A 279 20.57 6.97 0.09
N SER A 280 20.74 5.65 -0.05
CA SER A 280 19.70 4.66 0.28
C SER A 280 19.43 4.59 1.77
N LEU A 281 20.49 4.58 2.58
CA LEU A 281 20.39 4.60 4.04
C LEU A 281 19.70 5.89 4.50
N LEU A 282 20.06 7.04 3.93
CA LEU A 282 19.41 8.31 4.27
C LEU A 282 17.91 8.30 3.97
N VAL A 283 17.51 7.92 2.74
CA VAL A 283 16.09 7.91 2.35
C VAL A 283 15.28 6.95 3.22
N THR A 284 15.79 5.74 3.45
CA THR A 284 15.06 4.75 4.26
C THR A 284 15.05 5.09 5.75
N ALA A 285 16.12 5.69 6.29
CA ALA A 285 16.13 6.21 7.66
C ALA A 285 15.13 7.36 7.84
N LEU A 286 15.01 8.27 6.86
CA LEU A 286 14.02 9.34 6.89
C LEU A 286 12.59 8.79 6.86
N LEU A 287 12.30 7.82 5.98
CA LEU A 287 10.99 7.17 5.91
C LEU A 287 10.66 6.43 7.21
N LEU A 288 11.62 5.72 7.78
CA LEU A 288 11.45 5.03 9.07
C LEU A 288 11.25 6.03 10.23
N GLY A 289 12.01 7.12 10.25
CA GLY A 289 11.88 8.18 11.25
C GLY A 289 10.50 8.85 11.20
N LEU A 290 10.07 9.27 10.01
CA LEU A 290 8.73 9.81 9.78
C LEU A 290 7.65 8.78 10.12
N GLY A 291 7.86 7.52 9.76
CA GLY A 291 6.96 6.41 10.08
C GLY A 291 6.78 6.22 11.57
N ARG A 292 7.87 6.26 12.36
CA ARG A 292 7.81 6.21 13.84
C ARG A 292 7.09 7.40 14.44
N VAL A 293 7.35 8.61 13.93
CA VAL A 293 6.65 9.82 14.39
C VAL A 293 5.15 9.72 14.14
N LEU A 294 4.74 9.29 12.94
CA LEU A 294 3.33 9.14 12.58
C LEU A 294 2.66 7.96 13.30
N ALA A 295 3.39 6.85 13.50
CA ALA A 295 2.93 5.72 14.30
C ALA A 295 2.61 6.19 15.72
N ASN A 296 3.54 6.88 16.38
CA ASN A 296 3.38 7.34 17.76
C ASN A 296 2.21 8.31 18.00
N LYS A 297 1.71 8.99 16.95
CA LYS A 297 0.50 9.82 17.03
C LYS A 297 -0.80 9.01 17.11
N ARG A 298 -0.76 7.70 16.92
CA ARG A 298 -1.93 6.82 16.90
C ARG A 298 -2.09 6.11 18.24
N ALA A 299 -3.32 6.00 18.72
CA ALA A 299 -3.64 5.34 19.98
C ALA A 299 -3.28 3.84 19.98
N PHE A 300 -3.42 3.19 18.82
CA PHE A 300 -3.16 1.77 18.64
C PHE A 300 -1.81 1.51 17.98
N ARG A 301 -1.25 0.36 18.33
CA ARG A 301 -0.16 -0.31 17.64
C ARG A 301 -0.66 -1.68 17.18
N ALA A 302 -0.50 -1.95 15.89
CA ALA A 302 -0.82 -3.24 15.31
C ALA A 302 0.44 -3.79 14.62
N VAL A 303 0.86 -4.99 15.00
CA VAL A 303 2.08 -5.62 14.49
C VAL A 303 1.73 -7.01 13.96
N PRO A 304 1.93 -7.29 12.66
CA PRO A 304 1.71 -8.64 12.15
C PRO A 304 2.75 -9.59 12.75
N LEU A 305 2.34 -10.81 13.10
CA LEU A 305 3.21 -11.83 13.68
C LEU A 305 3.64 -12.89 12.66
N SER A 306 2.72 -13.32 11.79
CA SER A 306 2.97 -14.27 10.70
C SER A 306 2.12 -13.92 9.49
N GLN A 307 2.76 -13.66 8.34
CA GLN A 307 2.15 -13.45 7.02
C GLN A 307 0.82 -12.65 7.02
N SER A 308 0.71 -11.60 7.84
CA SER A 308 -0.46 -10.70 7.98
C SER A 308 -1.71 -11.26 8.69
N ASP A 309 -1.89 -12.58 8.70
CA ASP A 309 -3.12 -13.23 9.19
C ASP A 309 -3.28 -13.14 10.72
N ILE A 310 -2.16 -13.06 11.44
CA ILE A 310 -2.12 -12.93 12.89
C ILE A 310 -1.54 -11.57 13.25
N VAL A 311 -2.28 -10.79 14.03
CA VAL A 311 -1.90 -9.43 14.41
C VAL A 311 -1.85 -9.30 15.93
N ALA A 312 -0.71 -8.87 16.46
CA ALA A 312 -0.60 -8.39 17.83
C ALA A 312 -1.10 -6.94 17.89
N VAL A 313 -2.05 -6.68 18.78
CA VAL A 313 -2.65 -5.37 18.98
C VAL A 313 -2.41 -4.93 20.41
N SER A 314 -1.96 -3.70 20.56
CA SER A 314 -1.88 -3.04 21.86
C SER A 314 -2.22 -1.56 21.74
N THR A 315 -2.65 -0.93 22.83
CA THR A 315 -2.61 0.53 22.93
C THR A 315 -1.17 0.98 23.16
N ARG A 316 -0.80 2.18 22.69
CA ARG A 316 0.56 2.69 22.87
C ARG A 316 0.89 3.11 24.30
N SER A 317 -0.13 3.48 25.07
CA SER A 317 0.01 3.76 26.50
C SER A 317 0.29 2.50 27.31
N ALA A 318 -0.15 1.33 26.84
CA ALA A 318 0.15 0.06 27.46
C ALA A 318 1.59 -0.34 27.19
N ARG A 319 2.32 -0.69 28.26
CA ARG A 319 3.65 -1.28 28.12
C ARG A 319 3.45 -2.69 27.59
N MET A 320 3.95 -3.01 26.38
CA MET A 320 3.99 -4.41 25.91
C MET A 320 4.79 -5.22 26.93
N GLN A 321 4.09 -6.01 27.75
CA GLN A 321 4.73 -6.93 28.68
C GLN A 321 5.21 -8.14 27.88
N ALA A 322 6.45 -8.56 28.09
CA ALA A 322 7.06 -9.74 27.46
C ALA A 322 6.53 -11.07 28.03
N GLY A 323 5.21 -11.16 28.24
CA GLY A 323 4.52 -12.31 28.80
C GLY A 323 3.62 -13.02 27.78
N PRO A 324 2.97 -14.13 28.18
CA PRO A 324 1.97 -14.80 27.34
C PRO A 324 0.84 -13.83 26.97
N PRO A 325 0.20 -14.02 25.80
CA PRO A 325 -0.86 -13.15 25.35
C PRO A 325 -1.98 -13.08 26.40
N GLY A 326 -2.42 -11.86 26.72
CA GLY A 326 -3.50 -11.65 27.67
C GLY A 326 -4.83 -12.18 27.11
N CYS A 327 -5.05 -11.96 25.81
CA CYS A 327 -6.24 -12.40 25.12
C CYS A 327 -5.91 -12.86 23.69
N GLU A 328 -6.53 -13.95 23.26
CA GLU A 328 -6.60 -14.38 21.86
C GLU A 328 -8.02 -14.20 21.34
N LEU A 329 -8.16 -13.64 20.14
CA LEU A 329 -9.45 -13.44 19.48
C LEU A 329 -9.42 -14.06 18.08
N TRP A 330 -10.31 -15.02 17.85
CA TRP A 330 -10.56 -15.64 16.55
C TRP A 330 -11.77 -14.98 15.89
N ILE A 331 -11.50 -14.20 14.84
CA ILE A 331 -12.49 -13.31 14.25
C ILE A 331 -13.29 -14.02 13.16
N ASP A 332 -14.59 -13.77 13.17
CA ASP A 332 -15.50 -14.04 12.08
C ASP A 332 -15.99 -12.74 11.42
N GLY A 333 -15.97 -12.71 10.09
CA GLY A 333 -16.39 -11.54 9.31
C GLY A 333 -17.89 -11.23 9.39
N ALA A 334 -18.76 -12.19 9.70
CA ALA A 334 -20.18 -11.93 9.90
C ALA A 334 -20.47 -11.32 11.29
N VAL A 335 -19.62 -11.61 12.28
CA VAL A 335 -19.74 -11.04 13.64
C VAL A 335 -19.08 -9.67 13.73
N PHE A 336 -17.85 -9.51 13.24
CA PHE A 336 -17.11 -8.24 13.35
C PHE A 336 -17.20 -7.34 12.11
N GLY A 337 -17.82 -7.83 11.03
CA GLY A 337 -17.87 -7.15 9.74
C GLY A 337 -16.59 -7.31 8.92
N ASN A 338 -16.61 -6.74 7.71
CA ASN A 338 -15.47 -6.78 6.78
C ASN A 338 -14.21 -6.05 7.28
N TYR A 339 -14.39 -5.08 8.18
CA TYR A 339 -13.30 -4.27 8.78
C TYR A 339 -13.24 -4.49 10.28
N TRP A 340 -13.10 -5.75 10.65
CA TRP A 340 -13.07 -6.20 12.03
C TRP A 340 -12.07 -5.45 12.92
N GLY A 341 -10.93 -4.99 12.39
CA GLY A 341 -9.98 -4.17 13.14
C GLY A 341 -10.50 -2.78 13.47
N LYS A 342 -11.39 -2.19 12.65
CA LYS A 342 -12.10 -0.94 13.01
C LYS A 342 -13.08 -1.18 14.14
N THR A 343 -13.84 -2.28 14.05
CA THR A 343 -14.79 -2.68 15.09
C THR A 343 -14.06 -2.83 16.43
N LEU A 344 -12.92 -3.53 16.45
CA LEU A 344 -12.08 -3.64 17.65
C LEU A 344 -11.54 -2.29 18.13
N ARG A 345 -10.99 -1.46 17.24
CA ARG A 345 -10.51 -0.12 17.62
C ARG A 345 -11.63 0.76 18.19
N SER A 346 -12.87 0.56 17.75
CA SER A 346 -14.03 1.26 18.31
C SER A 346 -14.38 0.75 19.70
N ILE A 347 -14.36 -0.58 19.93
CA ILE A 347 -14.55 -1.18 21.26
C ILE A 347 -13.52 -0.64 22.25
N PHE A 348 -12.25 -0.60 21.85
CA PHE A 348 -11.13 -0.17 22.70
C PHE A 348 -10.83 1.32 22.64
N ARG A 349 -11.74 2.16 22.16
CA ARG A 349 -11.49 3.60 21.95
C ARG A 349 -10.92 4.28 23.20
N ASP A 350 -11.47 3.94 24.36
CA ASP A 350 -11.17 4.55 25.66
C ASP A 350 -10.56 3.57 26.67
N ALA A 351 -10.12 2.39 26.22
CA ALA A 351 -9.63 1.32 27.09
C ALA A 351 -8.24 0.80 26.66
N PRO A 352 -7.32 0.52 27.61
CA PRO A 352 -5.99 0.03 27.28
C PRO A 352 -6.01 -1.44 26.86
N VAL A 353 -5.28 -1.78 25.80
CA VAL A 353 -5.11 -3.16 25.32
C VAL A 353 -3.66 -3.52 25.47
N GLU A 354 -3.32 -4.46 26.37
CA GLU A 354 -1.90 -4.70 26.68
C GLU A 354 -1.25 -5.75 25.78
N ASN A 355 -1.98 -6.77 25.32
CA ASN A 355 -1.46 -7.85 24.46
C ASN A 355 -2.62 -8.70 23.87
N LEU A 356 -3.35 -8.15 22.89
CA LEU A 356 -4.41 -8.88 22.17
C LEU A 356 -3.82 -9.51 20.90
N ILE A 357 -3.93 -10.83 20.76
CA ILE A 357 -3.60 -11.53 19.53
C ILE A 357 -4.87 -11.77 18.74
N VAL A 358 -4.91 -11.22 17.53
CA VAL A 358 -6.06 -11.31 16.65
C VAL A 358 -5.75 -12.23 15.48
N TYR A 359 -6.58 -13.25 15.32
CA TYR A 359 -6.56 -14.18 14.20
C TYR A 359 -7.61 -13.75 13.19
N ALA A 360 -7.17 -13.38 11.98
CA ALA A 360 -8.06 -12.98 10.89
C ALA A 360 -8.99 -14.14 10.46
N PRO A 361 -10.15 -13.86 9.82
CA PRO A 361 -11.14 -14.89 9.48
C PRO A 361 -10.64 -16.07 8.64
N TRP A 362 -9.62 -15.87 7.83
CA TRP A 362 -9.02 -16.90 6.97
C TRP A 362 -7.79 -17.56 7.58
N THR A 363 -7.48 -17.30 8.86
CA THR A 363 -6.33 -17.92 9.53
C THR A 363 -6.56 -19.42 9.67
N GLY A 364 -5.63 -20.22 9.13
CA GLY A 364 -5.72 -21.68 9.23
C GLY A 364 -5.69 -22.16 10.69
N ARG A 365 -6.51 -23.20 10.97
CA ARG A 365 -6.75 -23.77 12.32
C ARG A 365 -5.48 -24.21 13.06
N GLU A 366 -4.44 -24.58 12.32
CA GLU A 366 -3.19 -25.10 12.87
C GLU A 366 -2.26 -24.00 13.40
N LYS A 367 -2.45 -22.74 13.00
CA LYS A 367 -1.55 -21.62 13.32
C LYS A 367 -1.93 -20.98 14.66
N ARG A 368 -1.70 -21.66 15.80
CA ARG A 368 -1.80 -21.02 17.13
C ARG A 368 -0.43 -20.52 17.58
N MET A 369 -0.36 -19.29 18.06
CA MET A 369 0.87 -18.67 18.54
C MET A 369 0.97 -18.76 20.06
N GLY A 370 1.70 -19.75 20.55
CA GLY A 370 2.17 -19.81 21.94
C GLY A 370 1.28 -20.58 22.91
N ASP A 371 1.79 -20.68 24.14
CA ASP A 371 1.19 -21.46 25.23
C ASP A 371 0.10 -20.66 25.96
N SER A 372 -1.07 -21.29 26.09
CA SER A 372 -2.22 -20.96 26.97
C SER A 372 -2.45 -19.47 27.28
N PRO A 373 -3.20 -18.72 26.43
CA PRO A 373 -3.64 -17.36 26.79
C PRO A 373 -4.49 -17.38 28.06
N ARG A 374 -4.66 -16.21 28.70
CA ARG A 374 -5.61 -16.09 29.83
C ARG A 374 -7.06 -16.17 29.35
N ILE A 375 -7.35 -15.44 28.26
CA ILE A 375 -8.67 -15.36 27.65
C ILE A 375 -8.60 -15.82 26.19
N SER A 376 -9.52 -16.69 25.77
CA SER A 376 -9.71 -17.03 24.36
C SER A 376 -11.13 -16.72 23.93
N ILE A 377 -11.27 -15.90 22.89
CA ILE A 377 -12.55 -15.50 22.33
C ILE A 377 -12.68 -16.11 20.94
N TYR A 378 -13.73 -16.89 20.72
CA TYR A 378 -14.08 -17.49 19.44
C TYR A 378 -15.39 -16.88 18.96
N SER A 379 -15.40 -16.31 17.76
CA SER A 379 -16.59 -15.67 17.19
C SER A 379 -17.15 -16.40 15.98
N GLY A 380 -18.48 -16.36 15.80
CA GLY A 380 -19.12 -16.86 14.58
C GLY A 380 -18.81 -18.33 14.29
N PHE A 381 -18.34 -18.63 13.07
CA PHE A 381 -17.96 -19.98 12.68
C PHE A 381 -16.69 -20.47 13.38
N GLN A 382 -15.85 -19.57 13.90
CA GLN A 382 -14.63 -19.95 14.65
C GLN A 382 -14.95 -20.63 15.99
N ALA A 383 -16.20 -20.62 16.44
CA ALA A 383 -16.65 -21.37 17.62
C ALA A 383 -16.48 -22.89 17.46
N GLU A 384 -16.37 -23.40 16.23
CA GLU A 384 -16.08 -24.82 15.97
C GLU A 384 -14.71 -25.27 16.53
N LEU A 385 -13.77 -24.34 16.70
CA LEU A 385 -12.40 -24.64 17.15
C LEU A 385 -12.30 -25.05 18.63
N ILE A 386 -13.40 -24.95 19.37
CA ILE A 386 -13.45 -25.27 20.80
C ILE A 386 -13.34 -26.78 21.04
N GLY A 387 -13.85 -27.61 20.11
CA GLY A 387 -13.84 -29.07 20.25
C GLY A 387 -12.46 -29.72 20.06
N ASP A 388 -11.55 -29.06 19.37
CA ASP A 388 -10.30 -29.69 18.91
C ASP A 388 -9.20 -29.81 19.99
N LYS A 389 -9.35 -29.20 21.19
CA LYS A 389 -8.24 -29.09 22.15
C LYS A 389 -8.66 -29.18 23.63
N LYS A 390 -7.79 -29.75 24.46
CA LYS A 390 -7.82 -29.54 25.92
C LYS A 390 -7.48 -28.08 26.20
N ILE A 391 -8.49 -27.24 26.35
CA ILE A 391 -8.35 -25.81 26.61
C ILE A 391 -7.88 -25.61 28.06
N SER A 392 -6.59 -25.42 28.28
CA SER A 392 -6.01 -24.99 29.57
C SER A 392 -6.10 -23.47 29.78
N VAL A 393 -7.14 -22.83 29.26
CA VAL A 393 -7.35 -21.37 29.29
C VAL A 393 -8.21 -21.01 30.50
N ARG A 394 -7.90 -19.88 31.14
CA ARG A 394 -8.62 -19.44 32.35
C ARG A 394 -10.05 -19.02 32.06
N LYS A 395 -10.31 -18.39 30.91
CA LYS A 395 -11.63 -17.93 30.47
C LYS A 395 -11.80 -18.14 28.95
N THR A 396 -12.88 -18.79 28.55
CA THR A 396 -13.22 -18.97 27.12
C THR A 396 -14.52 -18.22 26.83
N VAL A 397 -14.55 -17.39 25.80
CA VAL A 397 -15.75 -16.67 25.36
C VAL A 397 -16.15 -17.15 23.99
N ILE A 398 -17.41 -17.54 23.84
CA ILE A 398 -18.01 -18.01 22.58
C ILE A 398 -18.98 -16.91 22.14
N LEU A 399 -18.54 -16.06 21.23
CA LEU A 399 -19.25 -14.85 20.84
C LEU A 399 -20.08 -15.07 19.56
N HIS A 400 -21.40 -15.02 19.70
CA HIS A 400 -22.36 -15.14 18.61
C HIS A 400 -22.03 -16.31 17.67
N PRO A 401 -21.99 -17.56 18.18
CA PRO A 401 -21.56 -18.70 17.40
C PRO A 401 -22.49 -18.95 16.22
N MET A 402 -21.91 -19.32 15.08
CA MET A 402 -22.63 -19.67 13.84
C MET A 402 -22.30 -21.09 13.35
N SER A 403 -21.68 -21.89 14.20
CA SER A 403 -21.48 -23.33 14.00
C SER A 403 -22.27 -24.09 15.05
N TYR A 404 -22.46 -25.40 14.85
CA TYR A 404 -22.99 -26.25 15.91
C TYR A 404 -21.94 -26.42 17.02
N PRO A 405 -22.36 -26.52 18.29
CA PRO A 405 -21.45 -26.87 19.37
C PRO A 405 -20.83 -28.25 19.13
N PRO A 406 -19.62 -28.51 19.68
CA PRO A 406 -19.01 -29.83 19.59
C PRO A 406 -19.90 -30.88 20.28
N ASP A 407 -19.92 -32.10 19.72
CA ASP A 407 -20.69 -33.21 20.29
C ASP A 407 -20.30 -33.44 21.76
N SER A 408 -21.27 -33.44 22.68
CA SER A 408 -21.07 -33.65 24.11
C SER A 408 -20.74 -35.12 24.48
N GLY A 409 -20.26 -35.91 23.51
CA GLY A 409 -20.11 -37.36 23.58
C GLY A 409 -19.19 -37.85 24.70
N MET A 410 -19.81 -38.55 25.67
CA MET A 410 -19.27 -39.57 26.60
C MET A 410 -17.93 -39.29 27.29
N GLU A 411 -17.79 -38.09 27.84
CA GLU A 411 -17.25 -37.78 29.16
C GLU A 411 -17.46 -36.28 29.25
N ALA A 412 -18.50 -35.83 29.94
CA ALA A 412 -18.90 -34.42 29.96
C ALA A 412 -17.76 -33.55 30.50
N ILE A 413 -16.87 -33.10 29.61
CA ILE A 413 -15.81 -32.15 29.91
C ILE A 413 -16.54 -30.90 30.37
N LYS A 414 -16.49 -30.63 31.66
CA LYS A 414 -17.06 -29.40 32.20
C LYS A 414 -16.24 -28.24 31.66
N TYR A 415 -16.92 -27.24 31.13
CA TYR A 415 -16.32 -25.98 30.69
C TYR A 415 -16.80 -24.84 31.61
N PRO A 416 -16.55 -24.89 32.93
CA PRO A 416 -17.06 -23.88 33.86
C PRO A 416 -16.44 -22.49 33.62
N SER A 417 -15.30 -22.44 32.93
CA SER A 417 -14.63 -21.20 32.51
C SER A 417 -15.14 -20.67 31.16
N ALA A 418 -16.07 -21.36 30.49
CA ALA A 418 -16.62 -20.89 29.24
C ALA A 418 -17.85 -19.99 29.46
N THR A 419 -17.97 -18.97 28.63
CA THR A 419 -19.11 -18.06 28.55
C THR A 419 -19.62 -18.03 27.13
N VAL A 420 -20.87 -18.42 26.93
CA VAL A 420 -21.57 -18.33 25.65
C VAL A 420 -22.32 -17.00 25.60
N CYS A 421 -21.93 -16.13 24.66
CA CYS A 421 -22.59 -14.86 24.41
C CYS A 421 -23.50 -15.00 23.18
N LEU A 422 -24.81 -14.94 23.37
CA LEU A 422 -25.80 -14.97 22.29
C LEU A 422 -26.38 -13.56 22.07
N PRO A 423 -26.84 -13.21 20.85
CA PRO A 423 -27.60 -11.98 20.67
C PRO A 423 -28.90 -12.02 21.47
N GLN A 424 -29.35 -10.89 21.99
CA GLN A 424 -30.65 -10.81 22.69
C GLN A 424 -31.80 -11.24 21.78
N ILE A 425 -31.70 -10.89 20.50
CA ILE A 425 -32.63 -11.30 19.45
C ILE A 425 -31.81 -11.95 18.35
N ASP A 426 -31.95 -13.27 18.22
CA ASP A 426 -31.32 -14.04 17.15
C ASP A 426 -32.31 -15.04 16.55
N ALA A 427 -32.40 -15.05 15.23
CA ALA A 427 -33.17 -16.02 14.46
C ALA A 427 -32.29 -17.17 13.93
N SER A 428 -31.00 -17.20 14.29
CA SER A 428 -30.09 -18.26 13.87
C SER A 428 -30.54 -19.63 14.41
N SER A 429 -30.33 -20.66 13.59
CA SER A 429 -30.53 -22.05 14.00
C SER A 429 -29.51 -22.53 15.04
N TYR A 430 -28.48 -21.72 15.34
CA TYR A 430 -27.38 -22.09 16.23
C TYR A 430 -27.63 -21.69 17.68
N GLY A 431 -28.47 -20.69 17.93
CA GLY A 431 -28.72 -20.18 19.29
C GLY A 431 -29.25 -21.24 20.25
N LEU A 432 -30.24 -22.05 19.86
CA LEU A 432 -30.83 -23.08 20.72
C LEU A 432 -29.83 -24.21 21.06
N PRO A 433 -29.11 -24.81 20.10
CA PRO A 433 -28.05 -25.79 20.38
C PRO A 433 -27.02 -25.29 21.40
N TRP A 434 -26.54 -24.05 21.27
CA TRP A 434 -25.54 -23.50 22.20
C TRP A 434 -26.09 -23.24 23.60
N ARG A 435 -27.39 -22.95 23.77
CA ARG A 435 -28.03 -22.87 25.10
C ARG A 435 -28.06 -24.23 25.80
N HIS A 436 -28.42 -25.28 25.06
CA HIS A 436 -28.39 -26.65 25.58
C HIS A 436 -26.96 -27.05 25.94
N TRP A 437 -26.01 -26.82 25.05
CA TRP A 437 -24.60 -27.09 25.29
C TRP A 437 -24.06 -26.35 26.53
N ALA A 438 -24.39 -25.07 26.70
CA ALA A 438 -23.95 -24.31 27.88
C ALA A 438 -24.51 -24.91 29.19
N THR A 439 -25.77 -25.35 29.15
CA THR A 439 -26.43 -26.00 30.29
C THR A 439 -25.79 -27.35 30.63
N GLU A 440 -25.50 -28.18 29.61
CA GLU A 440 -24.90 -29.50 29.77
C GLU A 440 -23.45 -29.44 30.28
N THR A 441 -22.68 -28.46 29.82
CA THR A 441 -21.25 -28.31 30.15
C THR A 441 -20.98 -27.45 31.38
N GLY A 442 -22.01 -26.76 31.90
CA GLY A 442 -21.90 -25.80 33.00
C GLY A 442 -21.25 -24.47 32.60
N ALA A 443 -21.22 -24.14 31.31
CA ALA A 443 -20.77 -22.84 30.82
C ALA A 443 -21.79 -21.74 31.17
N SER A 444 -21.33 -20.52 31.41
CA SER A 444 -22.23 -19.40 31.65
C SER A 444 -22.88 -18.94 30.34
N LEU A 445 -24.17 -18.59 30.39
CA LEU A 445 -24.91 -18.05 29.26
C LEU A 445 -25.20 -16.57 29.49
N VAL A 446 -24.77 -15.73 28.56
CA VAL A 446 -24.95 -14.27 28.60
C VAL A 446 -25.56 -13.80 27.28
N TYR A 447 -26.38 -12.75 27.34
CA TYR A 447 -26.95 -12.13 26.14
C TYR A 447 -26.29 -10.79 25.87
N SER A 448 -25.90 -10.54 24.62
CA SER A 448 -25.40 -9.23 24.21
C SER A 448 -26.56 -8.25 24.07
N PRO A 449 -26.35 -6.95 24.35
CA PRO A 449 -27.44 -5.95 24.43
C PRO A 449 -28.03 -5.55 23.08
N GLN A 450 -27.59 -6.19 21.99
CA GLN A 450 -27.98 -5.86 20.63
C GLN A 450 -28.82 -6.97 19.99
N GLY A 451 -29.59 -6.58 18.97
CA GLY A 451 -30.21 -7.52 18.04
C GLY A 451 -29.21 -7.96 16.96
N GLY A 452 -29.23 -9.26 16.62
CA GLY A 452 -28.42 -9.84 15.55
C GLY A 452 -26.95 -10.09 15.90
N VAL A 453 -26.27 -10.81 15.01
CA VAL A 453 -24.92 -11.35 15.23
C VAL A 453 -23.79 -10.33 15.06
N MET A 454 -24.01 -9.22 14.34
CA MET A 454 -22.94 -8.27 14.02
C MET A 454 -22.70 -7.29 15.18
N VAL A 455 -21.51 -7.29 15.75
CA VAL A 455 -21.11 -6.42 16.87
C VAL A 455 -21.28 -4.94 16.51
N GLN A 456 -21.96 -4.22 17.39
CA GLN A 456 -22.18 -2.77 17.35
C GLN A 456 -21.45 -2.13 18.54
N PRO A 457 -20.19 -1.69 18.36
CA PRO A 457 -19.36 -1.19 19.45
C PRO A 457 -19.98 -0.05 20.25
N ASP A 458 -20.75 0.81 19.58
CA ASP A 458 -21.35 2.00 20.19
C ASP A 458 -22.63 1.70 20.99
N ALA A 459 -23.20 0.49 20.88
CA ALA A 459 -24.45 0.14 21.58
C ALA A 459 -24.24 -0.06 23.09
N ASP A 460 -23.16 -0.75 23.48
CA ASP A 460 -22.76 -0.91 24.88
C ASP A 460 -21.24 -1.15 24.98
N PRO A 461 -20.43 -0.08 25.02
CA PRO A 461 -18.98 -0.19 25.09
C PRO A 461 -18.48 -0.97 26.31
N LYS A 462 -19.20 -0.90 27.45
CA LYS A 462 -18.79 -1.57 28.69
C LYS A 462 -18.94 -3.07 28.57
N TYR A 463 -20.07 -3.53 28.02
CA TYR A 463 -20.30 -4.93 27.73
C TYR A 463 -19.22 -5.50 26.80
N TRP A 464 -18.93 -4.81 25.70
CA TRP A 464 -17.93 -5.30 24.74
C TRP A 464 -16.55 -5.39 25.35
N LEU A 465 -16.17 -4.43 26.20
CA LEU A 465 -14.90 -4.42 26.89
C LEU A 465 -14.77 -5.57 27.91
N SER A 466 -15.83 -5.89 28.67
CA SER A 466 -15.76 -6.94 29.72
C SER A 466 -15.49 -8.34 29.16
N LEU A 467 -15.72 -8.57 27.87
CA LEU A 467 -15.35 -9.82 27.19
C LEU A 467 -13.81 -10.03 27.14
N PHE A 468 -13.03 -8.95 27.19
CA PHE A 468 -11.57 -8.96 27.02
C PHE A 468 -10.78 -8.87 28.32
N TYR A 469 -11.45 -8.74 29.47
CA TYR A 469 -10.80 -8.68 30.79
C TYR A 469 -11.35 -9.77 31.71
N ASP A 470 -10.52 -10.21 32.65
CA ASP A 470 -10.97 -10.98 33.81
C ASP A 470 -11.40 -9.95 34.85
N GLU A 471 -12.71 -9.85 35.13
CA GLU A 471 -13.25 -9.04 36.22
C GLU A 471 -13.03 -9.69 37.59
#